data_AF-A0A528C7F8-F1
#
_entry.id   AF-A0A528C7F8-F1
#
_cell.length_a   1.000
_cell.length_b   1.000
_cell.length_c   1.000
_cell.angle_alpha   90.00
_cell.angle_beta   90.00
_cell.angle_gamma   90.00
#
_symmetry.space_group_name_H-M   'P 1'
#
loop_
_entity.id
_entity.type
_entity.pdbx_description
1 polymer ?
#
loop_
_entity_poly.entity_id
_entity_poly.type
_entity_poly.pdbx_seq_one_letter_code
_entity_poly.pdbx_strand_id
1 'polypeptide(L)'
;MYDGYLGLNCDTAELLRKQLSDPSGGIDRPAAVILEIVQAEGGINVPTLHWVKEIEQIARRHGALLIVDEIQTGCGRTGPFFAFEVFDIRPDIV
;
A
#
# COMPACT_ATOMS: atom_id res chain seq x y z
N MET A 1 6.56 2.18 -4.26
CA MET A 1 6.94 0.75 -4.12
C MET A 1 5.67 -0.06 -4.25
N TYR A 2 5.69 -1.21 -4.93
CA TYR A 2 4.54 -2.11 -5.07
C TYR A 2 4.93 -3.54 -4.65
N ASP A 3 3.95 -4.44 -4.59
CA ASP A 3 4.18 -5.84 -4.23
C ASP A 3 5.11 -6.54 -5.22
N GLY A 4 6.19 -7.15 -4.72
CA GLY A 4 7.19 -7.80 -5.57
C GLY A 4 8.15 -6.87 -6.33
N TYR A 5 8.21 -5.56 -6.02
CA TYR A 5 9.13 -4.60 -6.67
C TYR A 5 10.61 -5.05 -6.64
N LEU A 6 11.05 -5.73 -5.58
CA LEU A 6 12.41 -6.28 -5.44
C LEU A 6 12.51 -7.77 -5.85
N GLY A 7 11.52 -8.27 -6.57
CA GLY A 7 11.37 -9.68 -6.94
C GLY A 7 10.50 -10.48 -5.96
N LEU A 8 9.97 -11.61 -6.44
CA LEU A 8 8.95 -12.42 -5.74
C LEU A 8 9.42 -13.04 -4.41
N ASN A 9 10.73 -13.11 -4.17
CA ASN A 9 11.30 -13.67 -2.95
C ASN A 9 11.51 -12.62 -1.85
N CYS A 10 11.12 -11.37 -2.09
CA CYS A 10 11.28 -10.26 -1.15
C CYS A 10 9.92 -9.65 -0.82
N ASP A 11 9.52 -9.75 0.45
CA ASP A 11 8.35 -9.01 0.95
C ASP A 11 8.71 -7.54 1.09
N THR A 12 8.23 -6.73 0.14
CA THR A 12 8.50 -5.30 0.10
C THR A 12 7.73 -4.55 1.19
N ALA A 13 6.63 -5.08 1.73
CA ALA A 13 5.95 -4.51 2.90
C ALA A 13 6.79 -4.71 4.17
N GLU A 14 7.49 -5.84 4.30
CA GLU A 14 8.43 -6.05 5.41
C GLU A 14 9.62 -5.10 5.35
N LEU A 15 10.15 -4.84 4.16
CA LEU A 15 11.19 -3.83 3.97
C LEU A 15 10.71 -2.46 4.47
N LEU A 16 9.51 -2.03 4.06
CA LEU A 16 8.91 -0.78 4.52
C LEU A 16 8.74 -0.76 6.05
N ARG A 17 8.23 -1.84 6.63
CA ARG A 17 8.07 -1.98 8.08
C ARG A 17 9.40 -1.79 8.81
N LYS A 18 10.47 -2.42 8.32
CA LYS A 18 11.81 -2.30 8.89
C LYS A 18 12.34 -0.87 8.79
N GLN A 19 12.18 -0.24 7.63
CA GLN A 19 12.60 1.15 7.40
C GLN A 19 11.91 2.13 8.35
N LEU A 20 10.59 2.00 8.55
CA LEU A 20 9.82 2.89 9.42
C LEU A 20 9.98 2.59 10.92
N SER A 21 10.42 1.38 11.27
CA SER A 21 10.60 0.95 12.66
C SER A 21 12.03 1.10 13.17
N ASP A 22 13.00 1.45 12.31
CA ASP A 22 14.39 1.64 12.69
C ASP A 22 14.64 3.07 13.19
N PRO A 23 14.86 3.29 14.50
CA PRO A 23 15.13 4.63 15.04
C PRO A 23 16.48 5.21 14.56
N SER A 24 17.38 4.37 14.05
CA SER A 24 18.65 4.78 13.45
C SER A 24 18.58 4.91 11.93
N GLY A 25 17.42 4.64 11.31
CA GLY A 25 17.25 4.60 9.86
C GLY A 25 17.20 5.96 9.17
N GLY A 26 17.13 7.05 9.93
CA GLY A 26 17.08 8.42 9.40
C GLY A 26 15.77 8.79 8.71
N ILE A 27 14.72 7.98 8.88
CA ILE A 27 13.39 8.24 8.34
C ILE A 27 12.50 8.73 9.48
N ASP A 28 11.99 9.94 9.34
CA ASP A 28 11.01 10.49 10.28
C ASP A 28 9.68 9.75 10.20
N ARG A 29 8.90 9.86 11.28
CA ARG A 29 7.57 9.26 11.34
C ARG A 29 6.68 9.85 10.22
N PRO A 30 6.12 9.03 9.33
CA PRO A 30 5.38 9.53 8.18
C PRO A 30 4.03 10.12 8.61
N ALA A 31 3.60 11.18 7.93
CA ALA A 31 2.25 11.73 8.09
C ALA A 31 1.19 10.87 7.39
N ALA A 32 1.54 10.27 6.25
CA ALA A 32 0.66 9.43 5.46
C ALA A 32 1.44 8.38 4.64
N VAL A 33 0.74 7.31 4.27
CA VAL A 33 1.14 6.33 3.27
C VAL A 33 0.12 6.41 2.14
N ILE A 34 0.60 6.62 0.91
CA ILE A 34 -0.23 6.66 -0.30
C ILE A 34 0.01 5.40 -1.14
N LEU A 35 -1.08 4.79 -1.63
CA LEU A 35 -1.04 3.54 -2.37
C LEU A 35 -2.01 3.55 -3.56
N GLU A 36 -1.51 3.23 -4.76
CA GLU A 36 -2.34 2.74 -5.87
C GLU A 36 -2.62 1.24 -5.65
N ILE A 37 -3.88 0.82 -5.58
CA ILE A 37 -4.22 -0.60 -5.32
C ILE A 37 -3.77 -1.51 -6.46
N VAL A 38 -3.99 -1.11 -7.71
CA VAL A 38 -3.35 -1.74 -8.86
C VAL A 38 -2.49 -0.69 -9.51
N GLN A 39 -1.18 -0.90 -9.48
CA GLN A 39 -0.22 0.08 -9.96
C GLN A 39 -0.18 0.01 -11.50
N ALA A 40 -0.80 0.96 -12.18
CA ALA A 40 -1.01 0.84 -13.63
C ALA A 40 0.21 1.28 -14.45
N GLU A 41 0.76 2.47 -14.16
CA GLU A 41 1.83 3.11 -14.95
C GLU A 41 3.15 2.31 -15.00
N GLY A 42 3.36 1.40 -14.05
CA GLY A 42 4.58 0.60 -13.90
C GLY A 42 4.41 -0.84 -14.37
N GLY A 43 3.36 -1.12 -15.15
CA GLY A 43 3.15 -2.40 -15.83
C GLY A 43 1.97 -3.23 -15.33
N ILE A 44 0.95 -2.60 -14.72
CA ILE A 44 -0.24 -3.26 -14.14
C ILE A 44 0.17 -4.31 -13.11
N ASN A 45 0.65 -3.84 -11.96
CA ASN A 45 1.04 -4.71 -10.85
C ASN A 45 -0.15 -4.88 -9.91
N VAL A 46 -0.71 -6.09 -9.87
CA VAL A 46 -1.79 -6.47 -8.94
C VAL A 46 -1.17 -7.05 -7.68
N PRO A 47 -1.37 -6.44 -6.50
CA PRO A 47 -0.77 -6.90 -5.26
C PRO A 47 -1.52 -8.11 -4.69
N THR A 48 -0.84 -8.84 -3.82
CA THR A 48 -1.45 -9.87 -3.00
C THR A 48 -2.27 -9.25 -1.87
N LEU A 49 -3.28 -9.99 -1.38
CA LEU A 49 -4.08 -9.59 -0.23
C LEU A 49 -3.23 -9.32 1.02
N HIS A 50 -2.24 -10.20 1.24
CA HIS A 50 -1.28 -10.08 2.33
C HIS A 50 -0.57 -8.73 2.29
N TRP A 51 -0.01 -8.36 1.15
CA TRP A 51 0.77 -7.14 1.01
C TRP A 51 -0.07 -5.89 1.32
N VAL A 52 -1.29 -5.80 0.77
CA VAL A 52 -2.18 -4.64 0.99
C VAL A 52 -2.58 -4.52 2.47
N LYS A 53 -2.91 -5.64 3.14
CA LYS A 53 -3.22 -5.65 4.58
C LYS A 53 -2.01 -5.23 5.42
N GLU A 54 -0.80 -5.62 5.04
CA GLU A 54 0.41 -5.22 5.74
C GLU A 54 0.68 -3.71 5.60
N ILE A 55 0.45 -3.12 4.42
CA ILE A 55 0.56 -1.66 4.24
C ILE A 55 -0.40 -0.91 5.16
N GLU A 56 -1.66 -1.34 5.26
CA GLU A 56 -2.63 -0.74 6.19
C GLU A 56 -2.14 -0.84 7.65
N GLN A 57 -1.69 -2.02 8.06
CA GLN A 57 -1.19 -2.23 9.43
C GLN A 57 0.03 -1.37 9.74
N ILE A 58 0.95 -1.21 8.77
CA ILE A 58 2.12 -0.35 8.90
C ILE A 58 1.67 1.10 9.09
N ALA A 59 0.81 1.63 8.22
CA ALA A 59 0.30 2.99 8.34
C ALA A 59 -0.33 3.23 9.73
N ARG A 60 -1.23 2.33 10.16
CA ARG A 60 -1.88 2.40 11.48
C ARG A 60 -0.88 2.36 12.64
N ARG A 61 0.11 1.46 12.60
CA ARG A 61 1.14 1.33 13.65
C ARG A 61 1.96 2.60 13.79
N HIS A 62 2.25 3.27 12.68
CA HIS A 62 2.97 4.53 12.67
C HIS A 62 2.06 5.75 12.86
N GLY A 63 0.75 5.56 13.04
CA GLY A 63 -0.20 6.69 13.19
C GLY A 63 -0.26 7.58 11.95
N ALA A 64 0.11 7.03 10.80
CA ALA A 64 0.06 7.70 9.50
C ALA A 64 -1.31 7.48 8.87
N LEU A 65 -1.80 8.46 8.13
CA LEU A 65 -3.01 8.30 7.32
C LEU A 65 -2.76 7.30 6.20
N LEU A 66 -3.73 6.45 5.91
CA LEU A 66 -3.74 5.61 4.72
C LEU A 66 -4.54 6.32 3.62
N ILE A 67 -3.87 6.67 2.52
CA ILE A 67 -4.47 7.26 1.33
C ILE A 67 -4.44 6.21 0.21
N VAL A 68 -5.57 5.97 -0.43
CA VAL A 68 -5.65 5.05 -1.56
C VAL A 68 -5.97 5.82 -2.83
N ASP A 69 -5.01 5.88 -3.76
CA ASP A 69 -5.19 6.52 -5.06
C ASP A 69 -5.93 5.58 -6.01
N GLU A 70 -7.18 5.93 -6.34
CA GLU A 70 -8.07 5.17 -7.22
C GLU A 70 -8.39 5.92 -8.51
N ILE A 71 -7.58 6.91 -8.92
CA ILE A 71 -7.81 7.68 -10.16
C ILE A 71 -7.95 6.76 -11.38
N GLN A 72 -7.18 5.67 -11.42
CA GLN A 72 -7.18 4.72 -12.54
C GLN A 72 -8.05 3.48 -12.28
N THR A 73 -8.10 3.00 -11.04
CA THR A 73 -8.68 1.69 -10.68
C THR A 73 -10.10 1.76 -10.14
N GLY A 74 -10.55 2.96 -9.77
CA GLY A 74 -11.89 3.20 -9.25
C GLY A 74 -12.97 3.20 -10.33
N CYS A 75 -14.17 3.63 -9.94
CA CYS A 75 -15.35 3.74 -10.80
C CYS A 75 -15.68 2.45 -11.57
N GLY A 76 -15.48 1.27 -10.95
CA GLY A 76 -15.83 -0.01 -11.57
C GLY A 76 -14.76 -0.63 -12.47
N ARG A 77 -13.60 0.02 -12.66
CA ARG A 77 -12.56 -0.47 -13.59
C ARG A 77 -12.09 -1.89 -13.25
N THR A 78 -12.04 -2.22 -11.97
CA THR A 78 -11.57 -3.52 -11.46
C THR A 78 -12.72 -4.47 -11.08
N GLY A 79 -13.98 -4.06 -11.26
CA GLY A 79 -15.18 -4.79 -10.82
C GLY A 79 -15.98 -4.00 -9.78
N PRO A 80 -15.51 -3.91 -8.51
CA PRO A 80 -16.11 -3.05 -7.48
C PRO A 80 -15.96 -1.56 -7.81
N PHE A 81 -16.68 -0.70 -7.07
CA PHE A 81 -16.58 0.75 -7.29
C PHE A 81 -15.19 1.27 -6.91
N PHE A 82 -14.62 0.78 -5.81
CA PHE A 82 -13.22 0.98 -5.44
C PHE A 82 -12.49 -0.37 -5.42
N ALA A 83 -11.28 -0.42 -5.99
CA ALA A 83 -10.47 -1.63 -6.01
C ALA A 83 -10.09 -2.10 -4.61
N PHE A 84 -9.88 -1.20 -3.64
CA PHE A 84 -9.51 -1.59 -2.26
C PHE A 84 -10.58 -2.43 -1.54
N GLU A 85 -11.85 -2.42 -2.01
CA GLU A 85 -12.95 -3.16 -1.39
C GLU A 85 -12.69 -4.68 -1.36
N VAL A 86 -12.03 -5.23 -2.38
CA VAL A 86 -11.70 -6.68 -2.40
C VAL A 86 -10.62 -7.05 -1.39
N PHE A 87 -9.87 -6.07 -0.90
CA PHE A 87 -8.80 -6.23 0.08
C PHE A 87 -9.27 -5.99 1.51
N ASP A 88 -10.53 -5.58 1.71
CA ASP A 88 -11.14 -5.33 3.02
C ASP A 88 -10.31 -4.35 3.89
N ILE A 89 -9.66 -3.37 3.28
CA ILE A 89 -8.94 -2.30 3.99
C ILE A 89 -9.83 -1.06 4.16
N ARG A 90 -9.47 -0.20 5.12
CA ARG A 90 -10.21 1.04 5.40
C ARG A 90 -9.27 2.24 5.29
N PRO A 91 -9.11 2.83 4.10
CA PRO A 91 -8.34 4.05 3.95
C PRO A 91 -9.01 5.23 4.68
N ASP A 92 -8.18 6.19 5.09
CA ASP A 92 -8.64 7.45 5.66
C ASP A 92 -9.06 8.45 4.56
N ILE A 93 -8.44 8.35 3.38
CA ILE A 93 -8.70 9.20 2.20
C ILE A 93 -8.66 8.32 0.94
N VAL A 94 -9.55 8.59 -0.01
CA VAL A 94 -9.57 8.03 -1.37
C VAL A 94 -9.48 9.17 -2.37
#